data_AF-A0AAW2S8S9-F1
#
_entry.id   AF-A0AAW2S8S9-F1
#
_cell.length_a   1.000
_cell.length_b   1.000
_cell.length_c   1.000
_cell.angle_alpha   90.00
_cell.angle_beta   90.00
_cell.angle_gamma   90.00
#
_symmetry.space_group_name_H-M   'P 1'
#
loop_
_entity.id
_entity.type
_entity.pdbx_description
1 polymer ?
#
loop_
_entity_poly.entity_id
_entity_poly.type
_entity_poly.pdbx_seq_one_letter_code
_entity_poly.pdbx_strand_id
1 'polypeptide(L)'
;MFPKGVEMRRAYVIGLWMAEGFLQADQGNDMATIGNKFCNLLLQNSLLQVVNRDDYGNVISCNMHDLVHDLARSVLGSKSICASDNVSDEIRQARYMSLKSVGDESCAISKEAAKYVRVLLFEGKVFHDMLLDFKSLHVLILKGKDVEELPISIGKLIHLRFVDISYTRIEYLPDPIEKLYYLQTLIVDEAYFKKLPNTLKHLVSLRHLHIPNIELPLEIGELTSLRTLPYFK
;
A
#
# COMPACT_ATOMS: atom_id res chain seq x y z
N MET A 1 0.29 -7.43 -9.11
CA MET A 1 0.16 -8.69 -8.35
C MET A 1 1.45 -8.95 -7.59
N PHE A 2 1.40 -9.64 -6.44
CA PHE A 2 2.61 -10.09 -5.75
C PHE A 2 3.45 -11.02 -6.65
N PRO A 3 4.78 -11.08 -6.52
CA PRO A 3 5.59 -12.09 -7.22
C PRO A 3 5.25 -13.51 -6.74
N LYS A 4 5.61 -14.51 -7.55
CA LYS A 4 5.40 -15.93 -7.21
C LYS A 4 6.19 -16.32 -5.96
N GLY A 5 5.61 -17.20 -5.14
CA GLY A 5 6.25 -17.73 -3.93
C GLY A 5 6.49 -16.71 -2.80
N VAL A 6 6.05 -15.45 -2.95
CA VAL A 6 6.27 -14.41 -1.92
C VAL A 6 5.36 -14.64 -0.73
N GLU A 7 5.96 -14.61 0.47
CA GLU A 7 5.25 -14.57 1.73
C GLU A 7 4.52 -13.22 1.87
N MET A 8 3.21 -13.29 2.09
CA MET A 8 2.35 -12.14 2.27
C MET A 8 1.90 -12.09 3.72
N ARG A 9 2.22 -11.00 4.43
CA ARG A 9 1.65 -10.75 5.77
C ARG A 9 0.14 -10.55 5.63
N ARG A 10 -0.62 -11.26 6.45
CA ARG A 10 -2.10 -11.23 6.45
C ARG A 10 -2.65 -9.82 6.63
N ALA A 11 -2.14 -9.09 7.64
CA ALA A 11 -2.56 -7.71 7.90
C ALA A 11 -2.30 -6.78 6.71
N TYR A 12 -1.20 -6.98 5.98
CA TYR A 12 -0.86 -6.21 4.80
C TYR A 12 -1.86 -6.42 3.66
N VAL A 13 -2.21 -7.69 3.38
CA VAL A 13 -3.21 -8.03 2.35
C VAL A 13 -4.58 -7.46 2.70
N ILE A 14 -4.98 -7.53 3.97
CA ILE A 14 -6.23 -6.93 4.44
C ILE A 14 -6.22 -5.40 4.22
N GLY A 15 -5.11 -4.72 4.55
CA GLY A 15 -4.97 -3.28 4.31
C GLY A 15 -5.11 -2.91 2.83
N LEU A 16 -4.57 -3.71 1.91
CA LEU A 16 -4.78 -3.50 0.47
C LEU A 16 -6.24 -3.67 0.06
N TRP A 17 -6.95 -4.68 0.58
CA TRP A 17 -8.37 -4.88 0.29
C TRP A 17 -9.25 -3.75 0.84
N MET A 18 -8.91 -3.21 2.01
CA MET A 18 -9.56 -2.02 2.57
C MET A 18 -9.38 -0.81 1.65
N ALA A 19 -8.15 -0.60 1.18
CA ALA A 19 -7.80 0.52 0.32
C ALA A 19 -8.51 0.47 -1.05
N GLU A 20 -8.62 -0.71 -1.64
CA GLU A 20 -9.35 -0.92 -2.89
C GLU A 20 -10.88 -0.89 -2.71
N GLY A 21 -11.38 -0.88 -1.46
CA GLY A 21 -12.80 -0.85 -1.13
C GLY A 21 -13.51 -2.19 -1.27
N PHE A 22 -12.77 -3.32 -1.22
CA PHE A 22 -13.35 -4.66 -1.25
C PHE A 22 -14.01 -5.05 0.08
N LEU A 23 -13.64 -4.37 1.17
CA LEU A 23 -14.19 -4.63 2.50
C LEU A 23 -15.18 -3.53 2.86
N GLN A 24 -16.40 -3.92 3.21
CA GLN A 24 -17.44 -3.01 3.72
C GLN A 24 -17.78 -3.42 5.15
N ALA A 25 -17.68 -2.50 6.11
CA ALA A 25 -18.08 -2.77 7.48
C ALA A 25 -19.59 -3.09 7.55
N ASP A 26 -19.97 -4.03 8.41
CA ASP A 26 -21.35 -4.44 8.64
C ASP A 26 -21.79 -4.17 10.10
N GLN A 27 -23.01 -4.55 10.45
CA GLN A 27 -23.52 -4.41 11.82
C GLN A 27 -22.75 -5.34 12.77
N GLY A 28 -21.65 -4.84 13.32
CA GLY A 28 -20.86 -5.48 14.37
C GLY A 28 -19.45 -5.91 13.97
N ASN A 29 -19.10 -5.94 12.68
CA ASN A 29 -17.73 -6.23 12.24
C ASN A 29 -17.07 -5.02 11.58
N ASP A 30 -15.87 -4.69 12.04
CA ASP A 30 -15.01 -3.74 11.34
C ASP A 30 -14.41 -4.36 10.07
N MET A 31 -13.82 -3.52 9.22
CA MET A 31 -13.21 -3.98 7.96
C MET A 31 -12.08 -4.98 8.19
N ALA A 32 -11.32 -4.86 9.27
CA ALA A 32 -10.24 -5.79 9.60
C ALA A 32 -10.79 -7.19 9.91
N THR A 33 -11.88 -7.28 10.68
CA THR A 33 -12.58 -8.53 11.00
C THR A 33 -13.12 -9.19 9.73
N ILE A 34 -13.70 -8.42 8.82
CA ILE A 34 -14.20 -8.93 7.53
C ILE A 34 -13.05 -9.41 6.64
N GLY A 35 -11.95 -8.66 6.58
CA GLY A 35 -10.74 -9.09 5.88
C GLY A 35 -10.17 -10.39 6.45
N ASN A 36 -10.23 -10.57 7.76
CA ASN A 36 -9.85 -11.82 8.40
C ASN A 36 -10.76 -12.99 8.01
N LYS A 37 -12.08 -12.78 7.92
CA LYS A 37 -13.01 -13.80 7.42
C LYS A 37 -12.67 -14.21 5.99
N PHE A 38 -12.39 -13.25 5.10
CA PHE A 38 -11.97 -13.57 3.73
C PHE A 38 -10.64 -14.32 3.66
N CYS A 39 -9.63 -13.94 4.47
CA CYS A 39 -8.39 -14.70 4.54
C CYS A 39 -8.64 -16.16 4.95
N ASN A 40 -9.49 -16.39 5.96
CA ASN A 40 -9.84 -17.74 6.40
C ASN A 40 -10.56 -18.52 5.30
N LEU A 41 -11.48 -17.90 4.55
CA LEU A 41 -12.14 -18.54 3.42
C LEU A 41 -11.15 -18.94 2.32
N LEU A 42 -10.20 -18.07 1.97
CA LEU A 42 -9.19 -18.38 0.96
C LEU A 42 -8.26 -19.53 1.41
N LEU A 43 -7.91 -19.59 2.70
CA LEU A 43 -7.15 -20.70 3.28
C LEU A 43 -7.95 -22.02 3.27
N GLN A 44 -9.23 -21.97 3.65
CA GLN A 44 -10.11 -23.15 3.65
C GLN A 44 -10.32 -23.73 2.24
N ASN A 45 -10.32 -22.88 1.21
CA ASN A 45 -10.45 -23.29 -0.18
C ASN A 45 -9.08 -23.59 -0.85
N SER A 46 -7.99 -23.66 -0.08
CA SER A 46 -6.63 -23.91 -0.58
C SER A 46 -6.14 -22.92 -1.66
N LEU A 47 -6.74 -21.72 -1.72
CA LEU A 47 -6.29 -20.63 -2.59
C LEU A 47 -5.09 -19.89 -2.00
N LEU A 48 -4.92 -19.96 -0.69
CA LEU A 48 -3.75 -19.52 0.05
C LEU A 48 -3.22 -20.67 0.92
N GLN A 49 -1.92 -20.67 1.19
CA GLN A 49 -1.29 -21.63 2.12
C GLN A 49 -0.70 -20.87 3.30
N VAL A 50 -0.77 -21.47 4.48
CA VAL A 50 -0.17 -20.89 5.70
C VAL A 50 1.33 -21.03 5.61
N VAL A 51 2.05 -19.92 5.85
CA VAL A 51 3.51 -19.91 5.92
C VAL A 51 3.94 -19.82 7.38
N ASN A 52 3.55 -18.76 8.08
CA ASN A 52 3.92 -18.56 9.49
C ASN A 52 2.70 -18.37 10.39
N ARG A 53 2.83 -18.80 11.65
CA ARG A 53 1.89 -18.56 12.75
C ARG A 53 2.60 -17.85 13.90
N ASP A 54 1.83 -17.11 14.71
CA ASP A 54 2.32 -16.58 15.98
C ASP A 54 2.33 -17.67 17.06
N ASP A 55 2.84 -17.32 18.24
CA ASP A 55 2.91 -18.21 19.40
C ASP A 55 1.53 -18.68 19.90
N TYR A 56 0.46 -17.98 19.49
CA TYR A 56 -0.93 -18.32 19.79
C TYR A 56 -1.59 -19.15 18.69
N GLY A 57 -0.87 -19.51 17.64
CA GLY A 57 -1.36 -20.29 16.51
C GLY A 57 -2.14 -19.49 15.47
N ASN A 58 -2.22 -18.16 15.58
CA ASN A 58 -2.85 -17.31 14.58
C ASN A 58 -1.98 -17.21 13.33
N VAL A 59 -2.60 -17.27 12.16
CA VAL A 59 -1.88 -17.15 10.88
C VAL A 59 -1.40 -15.70 10.70
N ILE A 60 -0.08 -15.50 10.74
CA ILE A 60 0.56 -14.20 10.50
C ILE A 60 0.71 -13.97 9.00
N SER A 61 1.09 -15.00 8.25
CA SER A 61 1.39 -14.88 6.84
C SER A 61 0.99 -16.11 6.03
N CYS A 62 0.75 -15.85 4.75
CA CYS A 62 0.36 -16.85 3.79
C CYS A 62 1.08 -16.60 2.47
N ASN A 63 1.11 -17.61 1.61
CA ASN A 63 1.52 -17.46 0.22
C ASN A 63 0.41 -17.97 -0.70
N MET A 64 0.60 -17.77 -1.99
CA MET A 64 -0.24 -18.31 -3.04
C MET A 64 0.59 -19.30 -3.85
N HIS A 65 0.05 -20.50 -4.09
CA HIS A 65 0.69 -21.48 -4.94
C HIS A 65 0.79 -20.95 -6.38
N ASP A 66 1.85 -21.29 -7.11
CA ASP A 66 2.14 -20.74 -8.44
C ASP A 66 1.00 -20.97 -9.45
N LEU A 67 0.30 -22.11 -9.38
CA LEU A 67 -0.87 -22.39 -10.22
C LEU A 67 -2.07 -21.46 -9.92
N VAL A 68 -2.31 -21.16 -8.64
CA VAL A 68 -3.37 -20.22 -8.23
C VAL A 68 -2.98 -18.79 -8.65
N HIS A 69 -1.69 -18.47 -8.58
CA HIS A 69 -1.15 -17.21 -9.07
C HIS A 69 -1.32 -17.04 -10.58
N ASP A 70 -1.05 -18.07 -11.36
CA ASP A 70 -1.23 -18.05 -12.82
C ASP A 70 -2.71 -17.92 -13.19
N LEU A 71 -3.60 -18.62 -12.48
CA LEU A 71 -5.05 -18.44 -12.61
C LEU A 71 -5.48 -17.00 -12.29
N ALA A 72 -5.02 -16.44 -11.17
CA ALA A 72 -5.31 -15.07 -10.79
C ALA A 72 -4.81 -14.05 -11.82
N ARG A 73 -3.62 -14.28 -12.41
CA ARG A 73 -3.09 -13.45 -13.50
C ARG A 73 -3.99 -13.54 -14.74
N SER A 74 -4.42 -14.74 -15.11
CA SER A 74 -5.30 -14.95 -16.26
C SER A 74 -6.64 -14.24 -16.09
N VAL A 75 -7.21 -14.25 -14.88
CA VAL A 75 -8.48 -13.56 -14.58
C VAL A 75 -8.31 -12.03 -14.56
N LEU A 76 -7.14 -11.54 -14.14
CA LEU A 76 -6.85 -10.10 -14.11
C LEU A 76 -6.79 -9.50 -15.52
N GLY A 77 -6.38 -10.28 -16.52
CA GLY A 77 -6.29 -9.85 -17.92
C GLY A 77 -5.39 -8.63 -18.12
N SER A 78 -5.79 -7.71 -19.01
CA SER A 78 -5.06 -6.48 -19.36
C SER A 78 -5.12 -5.35 -18.30
N LYS A 79 -5.62 -5.63 -17.09
CA LYS A 79 -5.79 -4.61 -16.03
C LYS A 79 -4.50 -4.28 -15.27
N SER A 80 -3.38 -4.93 -15.62
CA SER A 80 -2.06 -4.74 -15.01
C SER A 80 -1.02 -4.33 -16.05
N ILE A 81 -0.20 -3.31 -15.75
CA ILE A 81 0.96 -2.90 -16.58
C ILE A 81 2.25 -3.21 -15.83
N CYS A 82 3.20 -3.86 -16.49
CA CYS A 82 4.58 -3.97 -16.04
C CYS A 82 5.51 -3.17 -16.97
N ALA A 83 6.57 -2.56 -16.43
CA ALA A 83 7.50 -1.71 -17.20
C ALA A 83 8.20 -2.40 -18.40
N SER A 84 8.16 -3.74 -18.48
CA SER A 84 8.66 -4.51 -19.62
C SER A 84 7.70 -4.57 -20.82
N ASP A 85 6.44 -4.18 -20.63
CA ASP A 85 5.42 -4.31 -21.65
C ASP A 85 5.46 -3.05 -22.53
N ASN A 86 5.71 -3.22 -23.83
CA ASN A 86 5.49 -2.15 -24.81
C ASN A 86 4.04 -1.69 -24.64
N VAL A 87 3.86 -0.50 -24.04
CA VAL A 87 2.54 0.05 -23.73
C VAL A 87 1.83 0.34 -25.04
N SER A 88 1.09 -0.64 -25.56
CA SER A 88 0.20 -0.43 -26.69
C SER A 88 -0.98 0.44 -26.24
N ASP A 89 -1.51 1.23 -27.17
CA ASP A 89 -2.65 2.15 -26.97
C ASP A 89 -3.95 1.46 -26.48
N GLU A 90 -3.95 0.14 -26.32
CA GLU A 90 -5.06 -0.67 -25.82
C GLU A 90 -5.21 -0.65 -24.29
N ILE A 91 -4.19 -0.21 -23.54
CA ILE A 91 -4.24 -0.22 -22.07
C ILE A 91 -4.86 1.07 -21.52
N ARG A 92 -6.09 1.38 -21.97
CA ARG A 92 -6.81 2.61 -21.56
C ARG A 92 -7.42 2.54 -20.16
N GLN A 93 -7.33 1.42 -19.44
CA GLN A 93 -8.01 1.22 -18.13
C GLN A 93 -7.24 0.32 -17.14
N ALA A 94 -5.91 0.24 -17.21
CA ALA A 94 -5.17 -0.50 -16.20
C ALA A 94 -5.38 0.11 -14.81
N ARG A 95 -5.76 -0.74 -13.85
CA ARG A 95 -5.95 -0.34 -12.44
C ARG A 95 -4.70 -0.58 -11.61
N TYR A 96 -3.86 -1.51 -12.03
CA TYR A 96 -2.65 -1.92 -11.33
C TYR A 96 -1.44 -1.60 -12.19
N MET A 97 -0.46 -0.91 -11.63
CA MET A 97 0.75 -0.52 -12.34
C MET A 97 1.97 -0.83 -11.49
N SER A 98 2.94 -1.52 -12.08
CA SER A 98 4.24 -1.81 -11.47
C SER A 98 5.35 -1.26 -12.35
N LEU A 99 6.12 -0.34 -11.80
CA LEU A 99 7.20 0.35 -12.49
C LEU A 99 8.50 0.14 -11.74
N LYS A 100 9.57 -0.05 -12.49
CA LYS A 100 10.93 -0.14 -11.97
C LYS A 100 11.82 0.79 -12.78
N SER A 101 12.40 1.78 -12.12
CA SER A 101 13.37 2.68 -12.74
C SER A 101 14.69 1.94 -12.87
N VAL A 102 15.28 1.94 -14.07
CA VAL A 102 16.63 1.40 -14.30
C VAL A 102 17.52 2.57 -14.68
N GLY A 103 18.40 3.00 -13.76
CA GLY A 103 19.25 4.18 -13.94
C GLY A 103 18.54 5.51 -13.67
N ASP A 104 19.11 6.60 -14.17
CA ASP A 104 18.59 7.98 -14.03
C ASP A 104 17.48 8.33 -15.04
N GLU A 105 17.06 7.38 -15.89
CA GLU A 105 16.00 7.62 -16.85
C GLU A 105 14.62 7.67 -16.17
N SER A 106 13.90 8.77 -16.36
CA SER A 106 12.52 8.89 -15.90
C SER A 106 11.66 7.85 -16.62
N CYS A 107 10.97 7.00 -15.87
CA CYS A 107 10.00 6.08 -16.44
C CYS A 107 8.92 6.89 -17.20
N ALA A 108 8.87 6.76 -18.52
CA ALA A 108 7.89 7.47 -19.35
C ALA A 108 6.50 6.87 -19.13
N ILE A 109 5.72 7.45 -18.22
CA ILE A 109 4.35 7.00 -17.93
C ILE A 109 3.40 7.80 -18.82
N SER A 110 2.54 7.10 -19.57
CA SER A 110 1.45 7.77 -20.28
C SER A 110 0.51 8.44 -19.26
N LYS A 111 0.37 9.77 -19.37
CA LYS A 111 -0.54 10.57 -18.54
C LYS A 111 -1.99 10.08 -18.61
N GLU A 112 -2.38 9.49 -19.74
CA GLU A 112 -3.73 8.95 -19.90
C GLU A 112 -3.93 7.67 -19.09
N ALA A 113 -2.94 6.78 -19.09
CA ALA A 113 -3.00 5.54 -18.30
C ALA A 113 -3.00 5.82 -16.80
N ALA A 114 -2.17 6.77 -16.34
CA ALA A 114 -2.04 7.13 -14.92
C ALA A 114 -3.37 7.56 -14.27
N LYS A 115 -4.30 8.16 -15.02
CA LYS A 115 -5.61 8.60 -14.52
C LYS A 115 -6.46 7.46 -13.95
N TYR A 116 -6.30 6.24 -14.45
CA TYR A 116 -7.13 5.09 -14.09
C TYR A 116 -6.46 4.16 -13.07
N VAL A 117 -5.15 4.34 -12.84
CA VAL A 117 -4.39 3.54 -11.89
C VAL A 117 -4.89 3.80 -10.48
N ARG A 118 -5.23 2.71 -9.78
CA ARG A 118 -5.60 2.71 -8.36
C ARG A 118 -4.46 2.21 -7.48
N VAL A 119 -3.63 1.32 -8.00
CA VAL A 119 -2.47 0.77 -7.28
C VAL A 119 -1.21 1.01 -8.07
N LEU A 120 -0.27 1.73 -7.47
CA LEU A 120 1.06 1.98 -8.02
C LEU A 120 2.10 1.33 -7.11
N LEU A 121 2.86 0.39 -7.67
CA LEU A 121 4.11 -0.09 -7.11
C LEU A 121 5.25 0.54 -7.91
N PHE A 122 6.06 1.38 -7.27
CA PHE A 122 7.20 2.02 -7.89
C PHE A 122 8.49 1.65 -7.15
N GLU A 123 9.47 1.14 -7.89
CA GLU A 123 10.79 0.81 -7.37
C GLU A 123 11.85 1.65 -8.10
N GLY A 124 12.55 2.54 -7.39
CA GLY A 124 13.59 3.39 -7.96
C GLY A 124 13.55 4.84 -7.47
N LYS A 125 14.27 5.72 -8.15
CA LYS A 125 14.38 7.14 -7.79
C LYS A 125 13.07 7.88 -8.03
N VAL A 126 12.61 8.65 -7.04
CA VAL A 126 11.37 9.43 -7.11
C VAL A 126 11.69 10.89 -7.44
N PHE A 127 10.82 11.53 -8.21
CA PHE A 127 10.92 12.94 -8.57
C PHE A 127 9.67 13.70 -8.11
N HIS A 128 9.80 15.01 -7.83
CA HIS A 128 8.77 15.82 -7.18
C HIS A 128 7.36 15.72 -7.82
N ASP A 129 7.27 15.63 -9.14
CA ASP A 129 6.00 15.70 -9.89
C ASP A 129 5.49 14.35 -10.42
N MET A 130 6.19 13.26 -10.10
CA MET A 130 5.89 11.91 -10.63
C MET A 130 4.44 11.47 -10.34
N LEU A 131 3.87 11.88 -9.21
CA LEU A 131 2.56 11.44 -8.77
C LEU A 131 1.39 12.30 -9.32
N LEU A 132 1.66 13.42 -10.00
CA LEU A 132 0.61 14.38 -10.36
C LEU A 132 -0.48 13.82 -11.28
N ASP A 133 -0.13 12.86 -12.12
CA ASP A 133 -1.05 12.28 -13.10
C ASP A 133 -1.93 11.15 -12.52
N PHE A 134 -1.62 10.66 -11.32
CA PHE A 134 -2.28 9.51 -10.66
C PHE A 134 -3.55 9.90 -9.88
N LYS A 135 -4.49 10.57 -10.54
CA LYS A 135 -5.66 11.19 -9.90
C LYS A 135 -6.60 10.21 -9.18
N SER A 136 -6.57 8.92 -9.52
CA SER A 136 -7.44 7.89 -8.94
C SER A 136 -6.71 6.94 -7.98
N LEU A 137 -5.51 7.29 -7.53
CA LEU A 137 -4.67 6.39 -6.74
C LEU A 137 -5.25 6.15 -5.35
N HIS A 138 -5.39 4.87 -4.99
CA HIS A 138 -5.82 4.40 -3.67
C HIS A 138 -4.66 3.79 -2.88
N VAL A 139 -3.71 3.16 -3.59
CA VAL A 139 -2.56 2.46 -3.01
C VAL A 139 -1.29 2.98 -3.67
N LEU A 140 -0.37 3.48 -2.85
CA LEU A 140 0.98 3.84 -3.24
C LEU A 140 1.98 2.98 -2.48
N ILE A 141 2.80 2.23 -3.21
CA ILE A 141 3.90 1.45 -2.65
C ILE A 141 5.19 1.95 -3.31
N LEU A 142 6.07 2.57 -2.52
CA LEU A 142 7.40 3.00 -2.95
C LEU A 142 8.44 2.11 -2.30
N LYS A 143 9.37 1.58 -3.10
CA LYS A 143 10.45 0.73 -2.62
C LYS A 143 11.79 1.14 -3.22
N GLY A 144 12.85 0.87 -2.48
CA GLY A 144 14.21 1.03 -2.97
C GLY A 144 15.00 2.03 -2.15
N LYS A 145 16.31 1.78 -2.07
CA LYS A 145 17.25 2.58 -1.25
C LYS A 145 17.51 3.97 -1.83
N ASP A 146 17.15 4.20 -3.07
CA ASP A 146 17.29 5.49 -3.77
C ASP A 146 16.07 6.39 -3.60
N VAL A 147 15.05 5.93 -2.84
CA VAL A 147 13.92 6.74 -2.41
C VAL A 147 14.29 7.43 -1.09
N GLU A 148 14.78 8.66 -1.19
CA GLU A 148 15.21 9.44 -0.02
C GLU A 148 14.14 10.40 0.50
N GLU A 149 13.18 10.76 -0.35
CA GLU A 149 12.07 11.64 0.00
C GLU A 149 10.75 11.19 -0.62
N LEU A 150 9.65 11.52 0.06
CA LEU A 150 8.31 11.38 -0.48
C LEU A 150 7.91 12.69 -1.16
N PRO A 151 7.49 12.67 -2.44
CA PRO A 151 7.28 13.89 -3.19
C PRO A 151 6.09 14.68 -2.64
N ILE A 152 6.25 16.01 -2.57
CA ILE A 152 5.25 16.98 -2.06
C ILE A 152 3.90 16.83 -2.80
N SER A 153 3.94 16.38 -4.06
CA SER A 153 2.77 16.05 -4.88
C SER A 153 1.84 15.00 -4.26
N ILE A 154 2.28 14.21 -3.28
CA ILE A 154 1.44 13.24 -2.57
C ILE A 154 0.17 13.88 -1.99
N GLY A 155 0.24 15.12 -1.49
CA GLY A 155 -0.91 15.82 -0.92
C GLY A 155 -2.03 16.13 -1.93
N LYS A 156 -1.81 15.90 -3.23
CA LYS A 156 -2.84 16.01 -4.27
C LYS A 156 -3.59 14.68 -4.51
N LEU A 157 -3.10 13.57 -3.97
CA LEU A 157 -3.67 12.24 -4.15
C LEU A 157 -4.78 11.97 -3.12
N ILE A 158 -5.85 12.76 -3.18
CA ILE A 158 -6.93 12.77 -2.18
C ILE A 158 -7.67 11.43 -2.01
N HIS A 159 -7.53 10.50 -2.95
CA HIS A 159 -8.15 9.17 -2.87
C HIS A 159 -7.25 8.11 -2.23
N LEU A 160 -6.01 8.47 -1.84
CA LEU A 160 -5.09 7.54 -1.18
C LEU A 160 -5.68 7.02 0.13
N ARG A 161 -5.58 5.70 0.28
CA ARG A 161 -5.99 4.95 1.47
C ARG A 161 -4.86 4.10 2.03
N PHE A 162 -3.85 3.78 1.23
CA PHE A 162 -2.72 2.96 1.64
C PHE A 162 -1.43 3.54 1.10
N VAL A 163 -0.49 3.82 2.00
CA VAL A 163 0.87 4.24 1.68
C VAL A 163 1.84 3.29 2.36
N ASP A 164 2.69 2.66 1.57
CA ASP A 164 3.80 1.85 2.03
C ASP A 164 5.09 2.39 1.45
N ILE A 165 5.92 2.93 2.33
CA ILE A 165 7.27 3.40 2.05
C ILE A 165 8.30 2.60 2.85
N SER A 166 7.95 1.37 3.25
CA SER A 166 8.92 0.44 3.82
C SER A 166 10.02 0.11 2.79
N TYR A 167 11.24 -0.09 3.27
CA TYR A 167 12.43 -0.30 2.44
C TYR A 167 12.82 0.93 1.60
N THR A 168 12.65 2.13 2.16
CA THR A 168 13.12 3.40 1.61
C THR A 168 14.08 4.07 2.60
N ARG A 169 14.74 5.16 2.19
CA ARG A 169 15.55 6.02 3.06
C ARG A 169 14.80 7.28 3.50
N ILE A 170 13.46 7.27 3.42
CA ILE A 170 12.64 8.41 3.81
C ILE A 170 12.73 8.60 5.32
N GLU A 171 13.28 9.74 5.74
CA GLU A 171 13.43 10.08 7.16
C GLU A 171 12.21 10.82 7.73
N TYR A 172 11.48 11.56 6.89
CA TYR A 172 10.36 12.42 7.27
C TYR A 172 9.23 12.37 6.23
N LEU A 173 7.99 12.56 6.69
CA LEU A 173 6.85 12.79 5.80
C LEU A 173 6.75 14.27 5.45
N PRO A 174 6.40 14.63 4.21
CA PRO A 174 6.22 16.02 3.80
C PRO A 174 4.91 16.57 4.38
N ASP A 175 4.86 17.85 4.75
CA ASP A 175 3.67 18.49 5.36
C ASP A 175 2.35 18.24 4.62
N PRO A 176 2.30 18.24 3.26
CA PRO A 176 1.07 17.95 2.52
C PRO A 176 0.46 16.57 2.76
N ILE A 177 1.14 15.66 3.46
CA ILE A 177 0.57 14.39 3.90
C ILE A 177 -0.75 14.62 4.67
N GLU A 178 -0.87 15.74 5.37
CA GLU A 178 -2.06 16.13 6.15
C GLU A 178 -3.36 16.20 5.35
N LYS A 179 -3.26 16.34 4.02
CA LYS A 179 -4.41 16.43 3.10
C LYS A 179 -5.02 15.06 2.79
N LEU A 180 -4.38 13.97 3.21
CA LEU A 180 -4.82 12.61 2.94
C LEU A 180 -5.87 12.15 3.96
N TYR A 181 -7.00 12.86 4.05
CA TYR A 181 -8.06 12.60 5.03
C TYR A 181 -8.64 11.17 4.99
N TYR A 182 -8.51 10.49 3.84
CA TYR A 182 -8.97 9.12 3.62
C TYR A 182 -7.88 8.07 3.79
N LEU A 183 -6.65 8.45 4.17
CA LEU A 183 -5.58 7.50 4.42
C LEU A 183 -5.97 6.56 5.56
N GLN A 184 -5.94 5.26 5.32
CA GLN A 184 -6.33 4.21 6.27
C GLN A 184 -5.11 3.46 6.80
N THR A 185 -4.08 3.30 5.98
CA THR A 185 -2.86 2.58 6.34
C THR A 185 -1.62 3.36 5.91
N LEU A 186 -0.71 3.55 6.86
CA LEU A 186 0.61 4.12 6.63
C LEU A 186 1.67 3.17 7.19
N ILE A 187 2.55 2.72 6.32
CA ILE A 187 3.69 1.87 6.66
C ILE A 187 4.95 2.62 6.27
N VAL A 188 5.85 2.83 7.23
CA VAL A 188 7.14 3.48 6.99
C VAL A 188 8.30 2.53 7.28
N ASP A 189 9.48 2.89 6.81
CA ASP A 189 10.69 2.11 7.03
C ASP A 189 11.12 2.16 8.51
N GLU A 190 11.42 0.99 9.09
CA GLU A 190 11.80 0.88 10.49
C GLU A 190 13.25 1.35 10.76
N ALA A 191 14.11 1.40 9.75
CA ALA A 191 15.53 1.69 9.91
C ALA A 191 15.87 3.18 9.78
N TYR A 192 15.16 3.94 8.95
CA TYR A 192 15.52 5.34 8.64
C TYR A 192 14.53 6.39 9.14
N PHE A 193 13.27 6.03 9.38
CA PHE A 193 12.25 7.01 9.70
C PHE A 193 12.45 7.61 11.10
N LYS A 194 12.55 8.95 11.20
CA LYS A 194 12.99 9.63 12.43
C LYS A 194 11.84 10.21 13.25
N LYS A 195 10.85 10.82 12.61
CA LYS A 195 9.80 11.57 13.31
C LYS A 195 8.51 11.68 12.51
N LEU A 196 7.37 11.60 13.21
CA LEU A 196 6.05 11.92 12.66
C LEU A 196 5.81 13.44 12.62
N PRO A 197 5.18 13.97 11.56
CA PRO A 197 4.81 15.37 11.52
C PRO A 197 3.69 15.66 12.52
N ASN A 198 3.68 16.86 13.10
CA ASN A 198 2.64 17.28 14.05
C ASN A 198 1.25 17.43 13.36
N THR A 199 1.22 17.43 12.03
CA THR A 199 0.00 17.47 11.21
C THR A 199 -0.66 16.11 11.02
N LEU A 200 -0.08 15.03 11.57
CA LEU A 200 -0.60 13.67 11.43
C LEU A 200 -2.05 13.52 11.95
N LYS A 201 -2.45 14.32 12.94
CA LYS A 201 -3.84 14.37 13.46
C LYS A 201 -4.90 14.65 12.40
N HIS A 202 -4.54 15.27 11.28
CA HIS A 202 -5.46 15.53 10.19
C HIS A 202 -5.84 14.26 9.41
N LEU A 203 -5.12 13.15 9.60
CA LEU A 203 -5.40 11.84 9.00
C LEU A 203 -6.53 11.11 9.75
N VAL A 204 -7.71 11.72 9.82
CA VAL A 204 -8.85 11.27 10.65
C VAL A 204 -9.34 9.85 10.32
N SER A 205 -9.06 9.33 9.12
CA SER A 205 -9.41 7.97 8.71
C SER A 205 -8.32 6.92 8.98
N LEU A 206 -7.18 7.32 9.54
CA LEU A 206 -6.03 6.44 9.73
C LEU A 206 -6.37 5.35 10.75
N ARG A 207 -6.17 4.09 10.36
CA ARG A 207 -6.49 2.90 11.15
C ARG A 207 -5.25 2.12 11.52
N HIS A 208 -4.30 2.00 10.61
CA HIS A 208 -3.10 1.21 10.80
C HIS A 208 -1.87 2.08 10.56
N LEU A 209 -1.13 2.36 11.62
CA LEU A 209 0.12 3.11 11.58
C LEU A 209 1.25 2.17 11.97
N HIS A 210 2.09 1.79 11.01
CA HIS A 210 3.26 0.94 11.23
C HIS A 210 4.52 1.80 11.12
N ILE A 211 5.13 2.07 12.27
CA ILE A 211 6.28 2.97 12.44
C ILE A 211 7.34 2.31 13.34
N PRO A 212 8.61 2.71 13.23
CA PRO A 212 9.63 2.32 14.20
C PRO A 212 9.32 2.84 15.61
N ASN A 213 10.14 2.41 16.57
CA ASN A 213 10.09 2.90 17.95
C ASN A 213 10.63 4.34 18.05
N ILE A 214 9.79 5.29 17.65
CA ILE A 214 10.06 6.73 17.71
C ILE A 214 9.13 7.41 18.72
N GLU A 215 9.47 8.65 19.09
CA GLU A 215 8.61 9.46 19.96
C GLU A 215 7.29 9.79 19.25
N LEU A 216 6.18 9.46 19.92
CA LEU A 216 4.84 9.74 19.43
C LEU A 216 4.44 11.17 19.79
N PRO A 217 3.94 11.97 18.84
CA PRO A 217 3.40 13.29 19.15
C PRO A 217 2.12 13.16 20.01
N LEU A 218 1.84 14.13 20.88
CA LEU A 218 0.65 14.13 21.75
C LEU A 218 -0.64 14.05 20.93
N GLU A 219 -0.62 14.64 19.75
CA GLU A 219 -1.71 14.70 18.78
C GLU A 219 -2.09 13.31 18.23
N ILE A 220 -1.31 12.25 18.48
CA ILE A 220 -1.68 10.88 18.11
C ILE A 220 -3.01 10.46 18.76
N GLY A 221 -3.32 11.01 19.94
CA GLY A 221 -4.58 10.77 20.64
C GLY A 221 -5.81 11.31 19.92
N GLU A 222 -5.63 12.21 18.95
CA GLU A 222 -6.73 12.76 18.14
C GLU A 222 -7.14 11.81 16.99
N LEU A 223 -6.35 10.77 16.70
CA LEU A 223 -6.64 9.77 15.68
C LEU A 223 -7.67 8.74 16.15
N THR A 224 -8.92 9.16 16.24
CA THR A 224 -10.05 8.34 16.75
C THR A 224 -10.33 7.06 15.97
N SER A 225 -9.88 6.98 14.71
CA SER A 225 -10.02 5.77 13.88
C SER A 225 -8.92 4.74 14.09
N LEU A 226 -7.85 5.07 14.82
CA LEU A 226 -6.66 4.24 14.93
C LEU A 226 -6.96 2.91 15.64
N ARG A 227 -6.52 1.81 15.03
CA ARG A 227 -6.72 0.42 15.50
C ARG A 227 -5.41 -0.32 15.73
N THR A 228 -4.35 0.07 15.03
CA THR A 228 -3.04 -0.58 15.14
C THR A 228 -1.96 0.48 15.27
N LEU A 229 -1.21 0.36 16.35
CA LEU A 229 0.02 1.10 16.63
C LEU A 229 1.02 0.08 17.23
N PRO A 230 2.20 -0.13 16.64
CA PRO A 230 3.08 -1.24 16.99
C PRO A 230 3.71 -1.11 18.38
N TYR A 231 3.83 0.11 18.93
CA TYR A 231 4.49 0.36 20.21
C TYR A 231 3.65 1.30 21.07
N PHE A 232 3.29 0.84 22.27
CA PHE A 232 2.91 1.70 23.40
C PHE A 232 4.05 1.61 24.41
N LYS A 233 4.60 2.76 24.81
CA LYS A 233 5.44 2.87 26.01
C LYS A 233 4.61 3.47 27.13
#